data_AF-A0A7L8UGQ0-F1
#
_entry.id   AF-A0A7L8UGQ0-F1
#
_cell.length_a   1.000
_cell.length_b   1.000
_cell.length_c   1.000
_cell.angle_alpha   90.00
_cell.angle_beta   90.00
_cell.angle_gamma   90.00
#
_symmetry.space_group_name_H-M   'P 1'
#
loop_
_entity.id
_entity.type
_entity.pdbx_description
1 polymer ?
#
loop_
_entity_poly.entity_id
_entity_poly.type
_entity_poly.pdbx_seq_one_letter_code
_entity_poly.pdbx_strand_id
1 'polypeptide(L)'
;MTKTTTTTITTTIDNNDDDTAIDAGITPPGIDITPKDKDAVHSIGTVTFKKTKSAEVLSPYVEAYYDSHSNALLIQAVVYVDSPLVENEILHYKIIQNTYIDIEGNPQLQFFIVYNMPEELSADLFIYEIVFNANDSFIGGFSNLEKIQTFLWDSDPETSRGTETPVRSI
;
A
#
# COMPACT_ATOMS: atom_id res chain seq x y z
N MET A 1 -60.37 -5.14 -33.71
CA MET A 1 -59.32 -6.11 -34.09
C MET A 1 -58.07 -5.31 -34.44
N THR A 2 -57.11 -5.25 -33.53
CA THR A 2 -55.85 -4.53 -33.73
C THR A 2 -54.75 -5.50 -33.32
N LYS A 3 -53.99 -5.98 -34.31
CA LYS A 3 -52.85 -6.89 -34.12
C LYS A 3 -51.63 -6.05 -33.73
N THR A 4 -51.17 -6.20 -32.50
CA THR A 4 -49.87 -5.67 -32.07
C THR A 4 -48.78 -6.63 -32.54
N THR A 5 -47.86 -6.14 -33.38
CA THR A 5 -46.71 -6.91 -33.85
C THR A 5 -45.55 -6.63 -32.92
N THR A 6 -45.22 -7.61 -32.07
CA THR A 6 -44.02 -7.60 -31.23
C THR A 6 -42.80 -7.83 -32.11
N THR A 7 -41.92 -6.85 -32.21
CA THR A 7 -40.62 -7.01 -32.87
C THR A 7 -39.61 -7.52 -31.85
N THR A 8 -39.25 -8.79 -31.97
CA THR A 8 -38.12 -9.39 -31.26
C THR A 8 -36.83 -8.84 -31.87
N ILE A 9 -36.05 -8.08 -31.12
CA ILE A 9 -34.69 -7.74 -31.51
C ILE A 9 -33.78 -8.86 -30.97
N THR A 10 -33.29 -9.69 -31.89
CA THR A 10 -32.21 -10.64 -31.63
C THR A 10 -30.90 -9.89 -31.89
N THR A 11 -30.15 -9.58 -30.84
CA THR A 11 -28.77 -9.11 -30.99
C THR A 11 -27.85 -10.30 -30.85
N THR A 12 -27.21 -10.65 -31.96
CA THR A 12 -26.17 -11.67 -32.10
C THR A 12 -24.95 -11.29 -31.25
N ILE A 13 -24.41 -12.24 -30.51
CA ILE A 13 -23.16 -12.10 -29.77
C ILE A 13 -22.02 -12.23 -30.79
N ASP A 14 -21.31 -11.14 -31.07
CA ASP A 14 -19.99 -11.19 -31.71
C ASP A 14 -18.95 -11.47 -30.62
N ASN A 15 -18.52 -12.73 -30.53
CA ASN A 15 -17.40 -13.15 -29.69
C ASN A 15 -16.11 -12.74 -30.40
N ASN A 16 -15.64 -11.53 -30.14
CA ASN A 16 -14.26 -11.11 -30.39
C ASN A 16 -13.97 -9.89 -29.50
N ASP A 17 -13.84 -10.15 -28.20
CA ASP A 17 -12.88 -9.43 -27.40
C ASP A 17 -12.26 -10.46 -26.46
N ASP A 18 -10.94 -10.53 -26.54
CA ASP A 18 -10.05 -11.16 -25.59
C ASP A 18 -10.21 -10.41 -24.26
N ASP A 19 -11.31 -10.70 -23.56
CA ASP A 19 -11.56 -10.28 -22.19
C ASP A 19 -10.66 -11.15 -21.30
N THR A 20 -9.35 -10.89 -21.38
CA THR A 20 -8.48 -11.10 -20.24
C THR A 20 -9.12 -10.31 -19.11
N ALA A 21 -9.92 -10.99 -18.30
CA ALA A 21 -10.44 -10.47 -17.06
C ALA A 21 -9.24 -9.85 -16.33
N ILE A 22 -9.18 -8.53 -16.37
CA ILE A 22 -8.21 -7.76 -15.61
C ILE A 22 -8.60 -8.01 -14.17
N ASP A 23 -7.85 -8.89 -13.52
CA ASP A 23 -7.80 -8.97 -12.09
C ASP A 23 -7.37 -7.58 -11.59
N ALA A 24 -8.37 -6.77 -11.27
CA ALA A 24 -8.21 -5.37 -10.90
C ALA A 24 -7.79 -5.33 -9.43
N GLY A 25 -6.55 -5.76 -9.15
CA GLY A 25 -5.92 -5.55 -7.86
C GLY A 25 -6.11 -4.09 -7.45
N ILE A 26 -6.79 -3.88 -6.32
CA ILE A 26 -7.17 -2.55 -5.86
C ILE A 26 -5.87 -1.82 -5.54
N THR A 27 -5.47 -0.87 -6.40
CA THR A 27 -4.29 -0.04 -6.17
C THR A 27 -4.65 1.07 -5.17
N PRO A 28 -3.84 1.35 -4.14
CA PRO A 28 -4.16 2.42 -3.20
C PRO A 28 -4.15 3.78 -3.92
N PRO A 29 -4.91 4.77 -3.41
CA PRO A 29 -4.94 6.10 -4.00
C PRO A 29 -3.55 6.76 -3.91
N GLY A 30 -3.20 7.55 -4.92
CA GLY A 30 -2.00 8.39 -4.90
C GLY A 30 -1.11 8.23 -6.12
N ILE A 31 0.15 8.60 -5.95
CA ILE A 31 1.20 8.54 -6.97
C ILE A 31 2.29 7.56 -6.56
N ASP A 32 2.83 6.82 -7.53
CA ASP A 32 3.98 5.93 -7.30
C ASP A 32 5.25 6.76 -7.12
N ILE A 33 5.88 6.61 -5.96
CA ILE A 33 7.15 7.24 -5.58
C ILE A 33 8.21 6.20 -5.24
N THR A 34 8.03 4.95 -5.69
CA THR A 34 8.95 3.84 -5.43
C THR A 34 10.36 4.24 -5.85
N PRO A 35 11.34 4.20 -4.92
CA PRO A 35 12.72 4.51 -5.25
C PRO A 35 13.24 3.61 -6.37
N LYS A 36 13.98 4.19 -7.31
CA LYS A 36 14.65 3.44 -8.38
C LYS A 36 16.03 2.93 -7.96
N ASP A 37 16.52 3.42 -6.83
CA ASP A 37 17.79 2.99 -6.26
C ASP A 37 17.62 1.59 -5.65
N LYS A 38 18.58 0.70 -5.91
CA LYS A 38 18.58 -0.65 -5.37
C LYS A 38 18.90 -0.68 -3.88
N ASP A 39 19.58 0.35 -3.38
CA ASP A 39 19.96 0.44 -1.97
C ASP A 39 18.80 0.99 -1.10
N ALA A 40 17.71 1.42 -1.73
CA ALA A 40 16.52 1.92 -1.05
C ALA A 40 15.72 0.83 -0.32
N VAL A 41 15.96 -0.44 -0.61
CA VAL A 41 15.43 -1.57 0.14
C VAL A 41 16.53 -2.58 0.40
N HIS A 42 16.63 -3.06 1.63
CA HIS A 42 17.52 -4.18 1.92
C HIS A 42 17.02 -4.96 3.14
N SER A 43 17.34 -6.26 3.16
CA SER A 43 17.04 -7.10 4.31
C SER A 43 18.02 -6.77 5.44
N ILE A 44 17.48 -6.53 6.63
CA ILE A 44 18.26 -6.23 7.84
C ILE A 44 18.26 -7.40 8.84
N GLY A 45 17.59 -8.50 8.50
CA GLY A 45 17.60 -9.73 9.30
C GLY A 45 16.33 -10.56 9.19
N THR A 46 16.21 -11.52 10.09
CA THR A 46 15.06 -12.42 10.20
C THR A 46 14.60 -12.54 11.65
N VAL A 47 13.33 -12.88 11.82
CA VAL A 47 12.74 -13.17 13.13
C VAL A 47 11.85 -14.41 13.04
N THR A 48 11.97 -15.30 14.01
CA THR A 48 11.16 -16.51 14.14
C THR A 48 10.27 -16.45 15.38
N PHE A 49 8.96 -16.58 15.19
CA PHE A 49 7.99 -16.68 16.28
C PHE A 49 7.77 -18.13 16.69
N LYS A 50 7.68 -18.39 18.00
CA LYS A 50 7.46 -19.76 18.53
C LYS A 50 6.09 -20.36 18.20
N LYS A 51 5.13 -19.51 17.80
CA LYS A 51 3.79 -19.89 17.33
C LYS A 51 3.46 -18.98 16.15
N THR A 52 2.80 -19.52 15.14
CA THR A 52 2.25 -18.74 14.03
C THR A 52 1.33 -17.66 14.60
N LYS A 53 1.53 -16.41 14.16
CA LYS A 53 0.61 -15.34 14.52
C LYS A 53 -0.68 -15.53 13.74
N SER A 54 -1.80 -15.51 14.44
CA SER A 54 -3.13 -15.48 13.84
C SER A 54 -3.34 -14.13 13.15
N ALA A 55 -3.35 -14.14 11.81
CA ALA A 55 -3.99 -13.20 10.87
C ALA A 55 -3.70 -11.68 10.93
N GLU A 56 -2.91 -11.17 11.89
CA GLU A 56 -2.55 -9.75 11.92
C GLU A 56 -1.12 -9.53 11.44
N VAL A 57 -1.01 -8.94 10.24
CA VAL A 57 0.26 -8.42 9.71
C VAL A 57 0.86 -7.45 10.73
N LEU A 58 2.16 -7.59 10.98
CA LEU A 58 2.86 -6.69 11.89
C LEU A 58 2.87 -5.28 11.31
N SER A 59 2.39 -4.31 12.09
CA SER A 59 2.48 -2.90 11.70
C SER A 59 3.94 -2.53 11.42
N PRO A 60 4.20 -1.70 10.41
CA PRO A 60 5.54 -1.24 10.11
C PRO A 60 6.01 -0.30 11.22
N TYR A 61 7.31 -0.28 11.45
CA TYR A 61 7.93 0.79 12.24
C TYR A 61 8.40 1.88 11.27
N VAL A 62 8.00 3.13 11.47
CA VAL A 62 8.26 4.21 10.52
C VAL A 62 8.78 5.44 11.24
N GLU A 63 9.86 6.01 10.71
CA GLU A 63 10.40 7.30 11.11
C GLU A 63 10.46 8.24 9.91
N ALA A 64 10.26 9.54 10.16
CA ALA A 64 10.28 10.58 9.15
C ALA A 64 11.13 11.75 9.62
N TYR A 65 11.94 12.27 8.69
CA TYR A 65 12.95 13.28 8.94
C TYR A 65 12.82 14.40 7.91
N TYR A 66 12.48 15.61 8.37
CA TYR A 66 12.43 16.78 7.51
C TYR A 66 13.76 17.56 7.55
N ASP A 67 14.37 17.76 6.39
CA ASP A 67 15.52 18.64 6.21
C ASP A 67 15.09 19.98 5.59
N SER A 68 15.14 21.04 6.40
CA SER A 68 14.81 22.40 5.97
C SER A 68 15.79 23.00 4.94
N HIS A 69 17.01 22.48 4.84
CA HIS A 69 18.01 23.01 3.90
C HIS A 69 17.77 22.53 2.47
N SER A 70 17.50 21.24 2.32
CA SER A 70 17.18 20.62 1.02
C SER A 70 15.67 20.61 0.72
N ASN A 71 14.84 21.00 1.68
CA ASN A 71 13.39 20.87 1.66
C ASN A 71 12.94 19.44 1.30
N ALA A 72 13.56 18.45 1.92
CA ALA A 72 13.31 17.04 1.69
C ALA A 72 12.68 16.39 2.94
N LEU A 73 11.71 15.51 2.72
CA LEU A 73 11.17 14.64 3.76
C LEU A 73 11.62 13.21 3.47
N LEU A 74 12.53 12.70 4.30
CA LEU A 74 13.06 11.35 4.26
C LEU A 74 12.23 10.45 5.16
N ILE A 75 11.82 9.29 4.65
CA ILE A 75 11.08 8.27 5.39
C ILE A 75 11.93 7.01 5.45
N GLN A 76 12.00 6.41 6.64
CA GLN A 76 12.58 5.10 6.89
C GLN A 76 11.50 4.20 7.46
N ALA A 77 11.22 3.08 6.79
CA ALA A 77 10.21 2.12 7.20
C ALA A 77 10.83 0.74 7.36
N VAL A 78 10.53 0.08 8.48
CA VAL A 78 10.87 -1.32 8.73
C VAL A 78 9.59 -2.15 8.60
N VAL A 79 9.61 -3.10 7.66
CA VAL A 79 8.49 -3.99 7.36
C VAL A 79 8.85 -5.44 7.60
N TYR A 80 7.86 -6.24 7.98
CA TYR A 80 8.00 -7.66 8.24
C TYR A 80 7.31 -8.45 7.12
N VAL A 81 8.08 -9.23 6.38
CA VAL A 81 7.64 -9.93 5.17
C VAL A 81 7.76 -11.41 5.38
N ASP A 82 6.75 -12.16 4.96
CA ASP A 82 6.76 -13.61 5.09
C ASP A 82 7.84 -14.26 4.19
N SER A 83 8.64 -15.15 4.77
CA SER A 83 9.76 -15.82 4.10
C SER A 83 9.42 -16.51 2.78
N PRO A 84 8.30 -17.26 2.67
CA PRO A 84 7.92 -17.94 1.43
C PRO A 84 7.61 -16.99 0.26
N LEU A 85 7.34 -15.71 0.53
CA LEU A 85 7.06 -14.71 -0.51
C LEU A 85 8.29 -13.97 -1.00
N VAL A 86 9.43 -14.19 -0.35
CA VAL A 86 10.69 -13.55 -0.66
C VAL A 86 11.51 -14.50 -1.52
N GLU A 87 11.55 -14.26 -2.83
CA GLU A 87 12.43 -14.99 -3.73
C GLU A 87 13.83 -14.37 -3.73
N ASN A 88 14.86 -15.17 -3.46
CA ASN A 88 16.27 -14.74 -3.47
C ASN A 88 16.57 -13.52 -2.57
N GLU A 89 15.85 -13.35 -1.46
CA GLU A 89 16.00 -12.19 -0.55
C GLU A 89 15.68 -10.83 -1.21
N ILE A 90 14.88 -10.85 -2.28
CA ILE A 90 14.44 -9.66 -3.00
C ILE A 90 12.97 -9.40 -2.65
N LEU A 91 12.71 -8.24 -2.05
CA LEU A 91 11.36 -7.75 -1.82
C LEU A 91 10.86 -6.98 -3.05
N HIS A 92 9.78 -7.46 -3.67
CA HIS A 92 9.03 -6.70 -4.66
C HIS A 92 8.01 -5.81 -3.95
N TYR A 93 8.23 -4.50 -4.01
CA TYR A 93 7.39 -3.52 -3.32
C TYR A 93 7.09 -2.30 -4.20
N LYS A 94 6.08 -1.54 -3.80
CA LYS A 94 5.83 -0.17 -4.28
C LYS A 94 5.58 0.76 -3.11
N ILE A 95 5.90 2.04 -3.29
CA ILE A 95 5.54 3.10 -2.36
C ILE A 95 4.60 4.06 -3.07
N ILE A 96 3.36 4.16 -2.57
CA ILE A 96 2.37 5.09 -3.10
C ILE A 96 2.19 6.24 -2.11
N GLN A 97 2.38 7.47 -2.58
CA GLN A 97 2.13 8.69 -1.82
C GLN A 97 0.75 9.24 -2.15
N ASN A 98 -0.07 9.43 -1.12
CA ASN A 98 -1.34 10.11 -1.19
C ASN A 98 -1.32 11.41 -0.39
N THR A 99 -2.18 12.34 -0.79
CA THR A 99 -2.43 13.58 -0.06
C THR A 99 -3.92 13.67 0.23
N TYR A 100 -4.26 13.92 1.50
CA TYR A 100 -5.64 14.12 1.92
C TYR A 100 -5.75 15.35 2.80
N ILE A 101 -6.97 15.86 2.96
CA ILE A 101 -7.28 16.95 3.89
C ILE A 101 -7.87 16.33 5.14
N ASP A 102 -7.32 16.63 6.31
CA ASP A 102 -7.86 16.15 7.58
C ASP A 102 -9.13 16.90 8.00
N ILE A 103 -9.70 16.49 9.13
CA ILE A 103 -10.93 17.08 9.68
C ILE A 103 -10.77 18.56 10.09
N GLU A 104 -9.53 19.02 10.28
CA GLU A 104 -9.19 20.41 10.64
C GLU A 104 -8.91 21.27 9.39
N GLY A 105 -8.93 20.67 8.20
CA GLY A 105 -8.68 21.36 6.93
C GLY A 105 -7.20 21.43 6.54
N ASN A 106 -6.32 20.72 7.25
CA ASN A 106 -4.89 20.73 6.96
C ASN A 106 -4.52 19.63 5.96
N PRO A 107 -3.65 19.91 4.97
CA PRO A 107 -3.11 18.88 4.10
C PRO A 107 -2.22 17.92 4.90
N GLN A 108 -2.41 16.62 4.69
CA GLN A 108 -1.65 15.55 5.33
C GLN A 108 -1.06 14.60 4.28
N LEU A 109 0.05 13.96 4.64
CA LEU A 109 0.69 12.92 3.83
C LEU A 109 0.36 11.53 4.35
N GLN A 110 0.07 10.66 3.40
CA GLN A 110 -0.20 9.26 3.62
C GLN A 110 0.62 8.43 2.64
N PHE A 111 1.25 7.38 3.13
CA PHE A 111 2.05 6.46 2.36
C PHE A 111 1.49 5.05 2.43
N PHE A 112 1.55 4.33 1.32
CA PHE A 112 1.21 2.92 1.25
C PHE A 112 2.44 2.14 0.81
N ILE A 113 2.89 1.22 1.64
CA ILE A 113 3.91 0.24 1.29
C ILE A 113 3.17 -0.98 0.76
N VAL A 114 3.23 -1.14 -0.56
CA VAL A 114 2.53 -2.19 -1.28
C VAL A 114 3.48 -3.36 -1.49
N TYR A 115 3.11 -4.56 -1.04
CA TYR A 115 3.79 -5.81 -1.38
C TYR A 115 2.80 -6.97 -1.27
N ASN A 116 3.17 -8.14 -1.80
CA ASN A 116 2.35 -9.34 -1.68
C ASN A 116 2.29 -9.77 -0.22
N MET A 117 1.11 -9.75 0.40
CA MET A 117 0.91 -10.13 1.79
C MET A 117 0.08 -11.42 1.86
N PRO A 118 0.55 -12.46 2.57
CA PRO A 118 -0.25 -13.67 2.71
C PRO A 118 -1.32 -13.44 3.78
N GLU A 119 -2.47 -14.10 3.64
CA GLU A 119 -3.56 -14.04 4.64
C GLU A 119 -3.10 -14.56 6.01
N GLU A 120 -2.20 -15.55 6.03
CA GLU A 120 -1.56 -16.08 7.22
C GLU A 120 -0.04 -15.89 7.14
N LEU A 121 0.53 -15.21 8.14
CA LEU A 121 1.98 -15.10 8.27
C LEU A 121 2.57 -16.41 8.77
N SER A 122 3.65 -16.87 8.13
CA SER A 122 4.46 -17.94 8.68
C SER A 122 5.15 -17.52 9.99
N ALA A 123 5.75 -18.50 10.67
CA ALA A 123 6.54 -18.24 11.87
C ALA A 123 7.84 -17.46 11.55
N ASP A 124 8.34 -17.54 10.32
CA ASP A 124 9.62 -17.01 9.89
C ASP A 124 9.43 -15.79 9.00
N LEU A 125 9.83 -14.63 9.50
CA LEU A 125 9.71 -13.37 8.77
C LEU A 125 11.08 -12.80 8.44
N PHE A 126 11.21 -12.25 7.24
CA PHE A 126 12.29 -11.32 6.91
C PHE A 126 11.93 -9.92 7.36
N ILE A 127 12.94 -9.18 7.76
CA ILE A 127 12.83 -7.77 8.12
C ILE A 127 13.52 -6.97 7.02
N TYR A 128 12.79 -6.04 6.43
CA TYR A 128 13.30 -5.12 5.42
C TYR A 128 13.29 -3.69 5.93
N GLU A 129 14.38 -2.98 5.71
CA GLU A 129 14.41 -1.52 5.79
C GLU A 129 14.15 -0.95 4.39
N ILE A 130 13.25 0.02 4.32
CA ILE A 130 12.88 0.74 3.11
C ILE A 130 13.07 2.23 3.36
N VAL A 131 13.92 2.86 2.54
CA VAL A 131 14.25 4.28 2.64
C VAL A 131 13.77 5.00 1.39
N PHE A 132 12.94 6.03 1.55
CA PHE A 132 12.40 6.80 0.42
C PHE A 132 12.18 8.26 0.79
N ASN A 133 12.09 9.12 -0.23
CA ASN A 133 11.75 10.53 -0.04
C ASN A 133 10.31 10.78 -0.48
N ALA A 134 9.61 11.66 0.24
CA ALA A 134 8.33 12.16 -0.22
C ALA A 134 8.51 12.97 -1.51
N ASN A 135 7.52 12.89 -2.39
CA ASN A 135 7.42 13.74 -3.56
C ASN A 135 7.08 15.19 -3.15
N ASP A 136 7.81 16.14 -3.73
CA ASP A 136 7.76 17.58 -3.45
C ASP A 136 6.47 18.28 -3.91
N SER A 137 5.62 17.60 -4.69
CA SER A 137 4.33 18.10 -5.17
C SER A 137 3.25 18.18 -4.08
N PHE A 138 3.62 18.00 -2.81
CA PHE A 138 2.72 18.13 -1.66
C PHE A 138 2.32 19.59 -1.42
N ILE A 139 1.04 19.89 -1.63
CA ILE A 139 0.46 21.24 -1.58
C ILE A 139 0.62 21.91 -0.20
N GLY A 140 0.66 21.15 0.90
CA GLY A 140 0.78 21.68 2.25
C GLY A 140 2.17 22.19 2.63
N GLY A 141 3.20 21.82 1.86
CA GLY A 141 4.61 22.06 2.18
C GLY A 141 5.09 21.23 3.39
N PHE A 142 6.26 20.62 3.28
CA PHE A 142 6.77 19.73 4.33
C PHE A 142 7.03 20.43 5.67
N SER A 143 7.32 21.73 5.65
CA SER A 143 7.59 22.52 6.86
C SER A 143 6.40 22.62 7.82
N ASN A 144 5.18 22.40 7.32
CA ASN A 144 3.94 22.49 8.11
C ASN A 144 3.40 21.11 8.50
N LEU A 145 4.11 20.04 8.15
CA LEU A 145 3.66 18.68 8.36
C LEU A 145 4.03 18.22 9.77
N GLU A 146 3.02 17.94 10.59
CA GLU A 146 3.23 17.44 11.96
C GLU A 146 3.25 15.91 12.03
N LYS A 147 2.55 15.24 11.11
CA LYS A 147 2.33 13.79 11.14
C LYS A 147 2.29 13.24 9.71
N ILE A 148 2.72 12.00 9.59
CA ILE A 148 2.49 11.18 8.40
C ILE A 148 1.72 9.93 8.80
N GLN A 149 0.98 9.36 7.86
CA GLN A 149 0.40 8.03 8.01
C GLN A 149 1.08 7.07 7.06
N THR A 150 1.37 5.86 7.52
CA THR A 150 1.91 4.80 6.66
C THR A 150 1.10 3.53 6.87
N PHE A 151 0.64 2.95 5.78
CA PHE A 151 -0.14 1.72 5.76
C PHE A 151 0.57 0.65 4.94
N LEU A 152 0.40 -0.60 5.35
CA LEU A 152 0.72 -1.74 4.51
C LEU A 152 -0.49 -2.02 3.62
N TRP A 153 -0.26 -2.21 2.34
CA TRP A 153 -1.30 -2.49 1.37
C TRP A 153 -1.01 -3.77 0.60
N ASP A 154 -1.91 -4.74 0.67
CA ASP A 154 -1.76 -5.98 -0.07
C ASP A 154 -1.94 -5.73 -1.57
N SER A 155 -0.97 -6.15 -2.38
CA SER A 155 -1.04 -6.02 -3.83
C SER A 155 -2.16 -6.86 -4.45
N ASP A 156 -2.56 -7.94 -3.78
CA ASP A 156 -3.63 -8.85 -4.21
C ASP A 156 -4.66 -9.03 -3.08
N PRO A 157 -5.47 -7.99 -2.79
CA PRO A 157 -6.33 -8.01 -1.64
C PRO A 157 -7.56 -8.88 -1.91
N GLU A 158 -7.46 -10.17 -1.62
CA GLU A 158 -8.64 -10.91 -1.15
C GLU A 158 -8.99 -10.34 0.25
N THR A 159 -9.68 -9.20 0.27
CA THR A 159 -10.19 -8.40 1.42
C THR A 159 -9.27 -7.30 1.99
N SER A 160 -9.55 -6.04 1.61
CA SER A 160 -8.95 -4.80 2.16
C SER A 160 -9.11 -4.69 3.69
N ARG A 161 -8.01 -4.49 4.44
CA ARG A 161 -8.02 -4.36 5.91
C ARG A 161 -7.42 -3.03 6.36
N GLY A 162 -8.20 -2.25 7.13
CA GLY A 162 -7.74 -1.05 7.83
C GLY A 162 -8.14 -1.12 9.32
N THR A 163 -7.40 -0.43 10.19
CA THR A 163 -7.69 -0.39 11.63
C THR A 163 -7.96 1.05 12.07
N GLU A 164 -9.07 1.27 12.76
CA GLU A 164 -9.37 2.50 13.49
C GLU A 164 -9.36 2.19 14.99
N THR A 165 -8.55 2.91 15.79
CA THR A 165 -8.43 2.67 17.23
C THR A 165 -8.86 3.92 18.00
N PRO A 166 -9.83 3.82 18.95
CA PRO A 166 -10.22 4.96 19.76
C PRO A 166 -9.23 5.26 20.89
N VAL A 167 -8.94 6.54 21.12
CA VAL A 167 -8.14 7.03 22.25
C VAL A 167 -8.92 6.89 23.55
N ARG A 168 -8.37 6.15 24.51
CA ARG A 168 -8.94 6.03 25.85
C ARG A 168 -8.22 6.99 26.81
N SER A 169 -8.99 7.87 27.43
CA SER A 169 -8.54 8.66 28.58
C SER A 169 -8.79 7.88 29.87
N ILE A 170 -7.87 8.01 30.84
CA ILE A 170 -7.98 7.43 32.20
C ILE A 170 -8.89 8.31 33.05
#